data_AF-A0AA39DPR2-F1
#
_entry.id   AF-A0AA39DPR2-F1
#
_cell.length_a   1.000
_cell.length_b   1.000
_cell.length_c   1.000
_cell.angle_alpha   90.00
_cell.angle_beta   90.00
_cell.angle_gamma   90.00
#
_symmetry.space_group_name_H-M   'P 1'
#
loop_
_entity.id
_entity.type
_entity.pdbx_description
1 polymer ?
#
loop_
_entity_poly.entity_id
_entity_poly.type
_entity_poly.pdbx_seq_one_letter_code
_entity_poly.pdbx_strand_id
1 'polypeptide(L)'
;MLFIDSWPYRWPPLRVAFSSERSVKFHYKTSIPLRKIKRANESEDMTKPSQKYMEIVTVDTFDFWFMGFLNYQKAFNCLQQAPSKSQM
;
A
#
# COMPACT_ATOMS: atom_id res chain seq x y z
N MET A 1 -12.26 10.12 -1.46
CA MET A 1 -11.32 9.06 -1.02
C MET A 1 -12.12 8.12 -0.13
N LEU A 2 -12.87 7.22 -0.76
CA LEU A 2 -13.82 6.32 -0.10
C LEU A 2 -13.49 4.90 -0.58
N PHE A 3 -13.10 4.07 0.37
CA PHE A 3 -13.24 2.61 0.43
C PHE A 3 -13.00 1.82 -0.87
N ILE A 4 -11.81 1.22 -0.97
CA ILE A 4 -11.47 0.19 -1.96
C ILE A 4 -12.15 -1.16 -1.60
N ASP A 5 -12.85 -1.21 -0.46
CA ASP A 5 -13.39 -2.44 0.12
C ASP A 5 -14.90 -2.65 -0.15
N SER A 6 -15.54 -1.73 -0.87
CA SER A 6 -16.96 -1.78 -1.25
C SER A 6 -17.23 -2.15 -2.71
N TRP A 7 -16.31 -2.81 -3.44
CA TRP A 7 -16.60 -3.30 -4.80
C TRP A 7 -16.43 -4.83 -4.96
N PRO A 8 -17.31 -5.51 -5.73
CA PRO A 8 -17.30 -6.95 -5.90
C PRO A 8 -16.29 -7.45 -6.96
N TYR A 9 -15.38 -6.58 -7.43
CA TYR A 9 -14.47 -6.90 -8.52
C TYR A 9 -13.01 -6.90 -8.06
N ARG A 10 -12.42 -8.09 -8.07
CA ARG A 10 -10.97 -8.29 -8.04
C ARG A 10 -10.33 -7.44 -9.14
N TRP A 11 -9.54 -6.45 -8.78
CA TRP A 11 -8.94 -5.52 -9.73
C TRP A 11 -8.15 -6.27 -10.81
N PRO A 12 -8.48 -6.13 -12.11
CA PRO A 12 -7.60 -6.56 -13.18
C PRO A 12 -6.32 -5.70 -13.17
N PRO A 13 -5.17 -6.22 -13.63
CA PRO A 13 -3.95 -5.42 -13.76
C PRO A 13 -4.23 -4.15 -14.58
N LEU A 14 -3.58 -3.05 -14.20
CA LEU A 14 -3.69 -1.75 -14.88
C LEU A 14 -3.51 -1.93 -16.40
N ARG A 15 -4.60 -1.75 -17.16
CA ARG A 15 -4.61 -1.76 -18.62
C ARG A 15 -4.72 -0.33 -19.11
N VAL A 16 -3.65 0.19 -19.70
CA VAL A 16 -3.72 1.45 -20.45
C VAL A 16 -4.23 1.09 -21.85
N ALA A 17 -5.45 1.52 -22.18
CA ALA A 17 -5.99 1.38 -23.53
C ALA A 17 -5.44 2.53 -24.38
N PHE A 18 -4.51 2.23 -25.28
CA PHE A 18 -4.22 3.11 -26.42
C PHE A 18 -5.35 2.98 -27.45
N SER A 19 -5.59 3.98 -28.29
CA SER A 19 -6.58 3.94 -29.39
C SER A 19 -6.27 2.92 -30.51
N SER A 20 -5.47 1.90 -30.22
CA SER A 20 -5.12 0.79 -31.09
C SER A 20 -5.39 -0.52 -30.34
N GLU A 21 -5.85 -1.56 -31.04
CA GLU A 21 -6.34 -2.86 -30.54
C GLU A 21 -5.40 -3.67 -29.62
N ARG A 22 -4.26 -3.14 -29.20
CA ARG A 22 -3.27 -3.82 -28.35
C ARG A 22 -3.26 -3.22 -26.95
N SER A 23 -3.92 -3.88 -26.01
CA SER A 23 -3.75 -3.58 -24.58
C SER A 23 -2.38 -4.08 -24.12
N VAL A 24 -1.47 -3.17 -23.76
CA VAL A 24 -0.19 -3.51 -23.16
C VAL A 24 -0.37 -3.62 -21.63
N LYS A 25 0.04 -4.73 -21.03
CA LYS A 25 0.06 -4.90 -19.57
C LYS A 25 1.35 -4.32 -19.02
N PHE A 26 1.26 -3.46 -18.00
CA PHE A 26 2.42 -2.93 -17.29
C PHE A 26 2.45 -3.45 -15.86
N HIS A 27 3.65 -3.81 -15.40
CA HIS A 27 3.90 -4.07 -13.99
C HIS A 27 4.17 -2.74 -13.29
N TYR A 28 3.21 -2.28 -12.49
CA TYR A 28 3.41 -1.09 -11.67
C TYR A 28 4.17 -1.49 -10.40
N LYS A 29 5.40 -1.00 -10.26
CA LYS A 29 6.23 -1.17 -9.07
C LYS A 29 6.48 0.18 -8.44
N THR A 30 6.00 0.35 -7.21
CA THR A 30 6.33 1.52 -6.38
C THR A 30 7.53 1.19 -5.49
N SER A 31 8.51 2.09 -5.42
CA SER A 31 9.62 2.00 -4.46
C SER A 31 9.55 3.20 -3.53
N ILE A 32 9.39 2.96 -2.22
CA ILE A 32 9.34 4.02 -1.20
C ILE A 32 10.70 4.04 -0.49
N PRO A 33 11.49 5.12 -0.60
CA PRO A 33 12.74 5.25 0.13
C PRO A 33 12.50 5.24 1.64
N LEU A 34 13.28 4.47 2.42
CA LEU A 34 13.08 4.36 3.88
C LEU A 34 13.17 5.72 4.59
N ARG A 35 14.10 6.57 4.14
CA ARG A 35 14.27 7.95 4.63
C ARG A 35 13.05 8.85 4.41
N LYS A 36 12.15 8.49 3.48
CA LYS A 36 10.91 9.21 3.22
C LYS A 36 9.74 8.68 4.04
N ILE A 37 9.88 7.53 4.70
CA ILE A 37 8.84 7.00 5.57
C ILE A 37 8.81 7.88 6.83
N LYS A 38 7.67 8.53 7.06
CA LYS A 38 7.44 9.33 8.25
C LYS A 38 6.93 8.47 9.39
N ARG A 39 5.94 7.61 9.11
CA ARG A 39 5.36 6.65 10.07
C ARG A 39 4.55 5.59 9.34
N ALA A 40 4.31 4.47 10.02
CA ALA A 40 3.31 3.49 9.64
C ALA A 40 2.16 3.51 10.65
N ASN A 41 0.91 3.58 10.23
CA ASN A 41 -0.25 3.49 11.13
C ASN A 41 -0.97 2.17 10.92
N GLU A 42 -1.46 1.61 12.02
CA GLU A 42 -2.39 0.49 11.96
C GLU A 42 -3.79 1.01 11.63
N SER A 43 -4.49 0.30 10.76
CA SER A 43 -5.89 0.56 10.48
C SER A 43 -6.64 -0.76 10.44
N GLU A 44 -7.68 -0.85 11.27
CA GLU A 44 -8.59 -1.98 11.30
C GLU A 44 -9.94 -1.56 10.73
N ASP A 45 -10.47 -2.36 9.81
CA ASP A 45 -11.83 -2.14 9.34
C ASP A 45 -12.80 -2.53 10.47
N MET A 46 -13.57 -1.56 10.95
CA MET A 46 -14.59 -1.75 11.98
C MET A 46 -15.63 -2.81 11.59
N THR A 47 -15.85 -3.01 10.29
CA THR A 47 -16.81 -4.00 9.77
C THR A 47 -16.18 -5.36 9.53
N LYS A 48 -14.85 -5.44 9.35
CA LYS A 48 -14.12 -6.67 9.07
C LYS A 48 -12.77 -6.70 9.79
N PRO A 49 -12.76 -7.16 11.05
CA PRO A 49 -11.55 -7.23 11.90
C PRO A 49 -10.42 -8.09 11.29
N SER A 50 -10.77 -9.02 10.38
CA SER A 50 -9.81 -9.85 9.67
C SER A 50 -9.04 -9.10 8.58
N GLN A 51 -9.58 -7.97 8.08
CA GLN A 51 -8.90 -7.12 7.11
C GLN A 51 -8.07 -6.07 7.85
N LYS A 52 -6.77 -6.34 7.96
CA LYS A 52 -5.81 -5.40 8.53
C LYS A 52 -5.16 -4.59 7.42
N TYR A 53 -5.25 -3.27 7.57
CA TYR A 53 -4.70 -2.29 6.67
C TYR A 53 -3.50 -1.63 7.35
N MET A 54 -2.48 -1.33 6.57
CA MET A 54 -1.36 -0.54 7.05
C MET A 54 -1.20 0.68 6.16
N GLU A 55 -1.28 1.84 6.78
CA GLU A 55 -1.01 3.12 6.15
C GLU A 55 0.47 3.45 6.33
N ILE A 56 1.15 3.82 5.26
CA ILE A 56 2.50 4.37 5.29
C ILE A 56 2.41 5.82 4.86
N VAL A 57 2.63 6.72 5.83
CA VAL A 57 2.68 8.15 5.58
C VAL A 57 4.12 8.53 5.29
N THR A 58 4.34 9.28 4.23
CA THR A 58 5.65 9.78 3.84
C THR A 58 5.86 11.23 4.23
N VAL A 59 7.12 11.67 4.30
CA VAL A 59 7.48 13.06 4.65
C VAL A 59 6.95 14.06 3.61
N ASP A 60 6.86 13.65 2.35
CA ASP A 60 6.26 14.39 1.24
C ASP A 60 4.72 14.25 1.19
N THR A 61 4.09 13.84 2.29
CA THR A 61 2.63 13.81 2.49
C THR A 61 1.87 12.87 1.54
N PHE A 62 2.55 11.90 0.93
CA PHE A 62 1.89 10.78 0.27
C PHE A 62 1.53 9.69 1.28
N ASP A 63 0.32 9.16 1.13
CA ASP A 63 -0.20 8.07 1.95
C ASP A 63 -0.33 6.81 1.10
N PHE A 64 0.37 5.75 1.50
CA PHE A 64 0.34 4.46 0.84
C PHE A 64 -0.39 3.44 1.70
N TRP A 65 -1.43 2.82 1.16
CA TRP A 65 -2.24 1.84 1.86
C TRP A 65 -1.90 0.43 1.38
N PHE A 66 -1.53 -0.42 2.32
CA PHE A 66 -1.19 -1.82 2.06
C PHE A 66 -2.15 -2.75 2.80
N MET A 67 -2.44 -3.88 2.16
CA MET A 67 -3.28 -4.96 2.66
C MET A 67 -2.63 -6.30 2.37
N GLY A 68 -3.19 -7.38 2.92
CA GLY A 68 -2.84 -8.75 2.52
C GLY A 68 -1.51 -9.24 3.06
N PHE A 69 -1.07 -8.72 4.20
CA PHE A 69 0.13 -9.18 4.88
C PHE A 69 -0.05 -10.60 5.42
N LEU A 70 0.87 -11.50 5.08
CA LEU A 70 0.93 -12.85 5.67
C LEU A 70 1.16 -12.79 7.19
N ASN A 71 2.01 -11.86 7.64
CA ASN A 71 2.24 -11.58 9.05
C ASN A 71 2.26 -10.07 9.26
N TYR A 72 1.09 -9.53 9.60
CA TYR A 72 0.86 -8.10 9.76
C TYR A 72 1.75 -7.46 10.84
N GLN A 73 1.78 -8.05 12.05
CA GLN A 73 2.55 -7.48 13.17
C GLN A 73 4.04 -7.40 12.88
N LYS A 74 4.60 -8.46 12.26
CA LYS A 74 6.02 -8.46 11.88
C LYS A 74 6.31 -7.37 10.84
N ALA A 75 5.47 -7.23 9.83
CA ALA A 75 5.62 -6.20 8.80
C ALA A 75 5.52 -4.78 9.38
N PHE A 76 4.56 -4.54 10.27
CA PHE A 76 4.37 -3.26 10.95
C PHE A 76 5.59 -2.88 11.79
N ASN A 77 6.09 -3.81 12.61
CA ASN A 77 7.30 -3.59 13.41
C ASN A 77 8.53 -3.28 12.55
N CYS A 78 8.67 -3.96 11.40
CA CYS A 78 9.75 -3.66 10.46
C CYS A 78 9.66 -2.24 9.89
N LEU A 79 8.47 -1.77 9.54
CA LEU A 79 8.26 -0.44 8.96
C LEU A 79 8.38 0.68 9.99
N GLN A 80 7.95 0.44 11.24
CA GLN A 80 8.18 1.36 12.36
C GLN A 80 9.68 1.59 12.62
N GLN A 81 10.50 0.55 12.47
CA GLN A 81 11.96 0.65 12.60
C GLN A 81 12.66 1.12 11.33
N ALA A 82 11.97 1.25 10.20
CA ALA A 82 12.60 1.59 8.94
C ALA A 82 13.20 3.01 8.89
N PRO A 83 12.53 4.05 9.44
CA PRO A 83 13.12 5.39 9.52
C PRO A 83 14.43 5.40 10.30
N SER A 84 14.49 4.71 11.45
CA SER A 84 15.71 4.67 12.29
C SER A 84 16.86 3.91 11.62
N LYS A 85 16.58 2.81 10.91
CA LYS A 85 17.60 2.06 10.14
C LYS A 85 18.17 2.84 8.96
N SER A 86 17.48 3.87 8.48
CA SER A 86 17.93 4.68 7.34
C SER A 86 18.96 5.75 7.69
N GLN A 87 19.16 6.02 8.99
CA GLN A 87 20.08 7.04 9.50
C GLN A 87 21.45 6.47 9.90
N MET A 88 21.68 5.18 9.66
CA MET A 88 22.94 4.47 9.91
C MET A 88 23.82 4.43 8.67
#